data_AF-A0A1E8VX83-F1
#
_entry.id   AF-A0A1E8VX83-F1
#
_cell.length_a   1.000
_cell.length_b   1.000
_cell.length_c   1.000
_cell.angle_alpha   90.00
_cell.angle_beta   90.00
_cell.angle_gamma   90.00
#
_symmetry.space_group_name_H-M   'P 1'
#
loop_
_entity.id
_entity.type
_entity.pdbx_description
1 polymer ?
#
loop_
_entity_poly.entity_id
_entity_poly.type
_entity_poly.pdbx_seq_one_letter_code
_entity_poly.pdbx_strand_id
1 'polypeptide(L)'
;MGPGTVTYLADEGGGRIFGPGPYRLLKKVDECGSLSAAARSMDMSYSKALRILKRAEEGLGERLVERRIGGESGGSSSLSAAGRLLMRRFELWNEACSAAARTSFASAFAGTQQVARLGCVVMASGLARRFGRQKLMEPLDGTPVLARVLDALGDPRVETVVTTRDPRVRALCEGRGVRCVLHDGERRSDSVREGLRALGERAGYLFVSGDQPLVSATSVSAVVDEHVRHPSAIVRLAWKDEPGAPVLFPGVFREALLGLEGSQGGLAILRRSPDLAATVRLVQASSPGELMDVDTQDDLARVREALDAAQRAQDPATGGE
;
A
#
# COMPACT_ATOMS: atom_id res chain seq x y z
N MET A 1 13.38 9.07 7.59
CA MET A 1 12.99 8.15 8.69
C MET A 1 12.65 6.78 8.09
N GLY A 2 12.92 5.66 8.78
CA GLY A 2 12.61 4.32 8.26
C GLY A 2 12.71 3.21 9.32
N PRO A 3 12.16 2.02 9.07
CA PRO A 3 12.17 0.94 10.04
C PRO A 3 13.53 0.22 10.08
N GLY A 4 14.03 -0.04 11.28
CA GLY A 4 15.15 -0.96 11.52
C GLY A 4 14.63 -2.30 12.01
N THR A 5 14.90 -3.38 11.28
CA THR A 5 14.45 -4.73 11.64
C THR A 5 15.63 -5.65 11.95
N VAL A 6 15.57 -6.34 13.09
CA VAL A 6 16.51 -7.41 13.45
C VAL A 6 15.69 -8.67 13.66
N THR A 7 15.91 -9.68 12.82
CA THR A 7 15.17 -10.94 12.86
C THR A 7 16.00 -12.04 13.50
N TYR A 8 15.33 -12.99 14.15
CA TYR A 8 15.96 -14.18 14.73
C TYR A 8 14.97 -15.34 14.75
N LEU A 9 15.49 -16.55 14.69
CA LEU A 9 14.77 -17.78 15.00
C LEU A 9 14.83 -18.01 16.50
N ALA A 10 13.69 -18.31 17.11
CA ALA A 10 13.57 -18.57 18.53
C ALA A 10 13.02 -19.98 18.79
N ASP A 11 13.38 -20.55 19.94
CA ASP A 11 12.72 -21.76 20.47
C ASP A 11 11.33 -21.42 21.02
N GLU A 12 10.58 -22.46 21.40
CA GLU A 12 9.24 -22.31 22.01
C GLU A 12 9.24 -21.51 23.31
N GLY A 13 10.38 -21.44 24.01
CA GLY A 13 10.59 -20.62 25.20
C GLY A 13 11.00 -19.17 24.91
N GLY A 14 11.08 -18.76 23.63
CA GLY A 14 11.51 -17.43 23.21
C GLY A 14 13.03 -17.20 23.21
N GLY A 15 13.82 -18.25 23.48
CA GLY A 15 15.27 -18.21 23.43
C GLY A 15 15.79 -18.08 22.00
N ARG A 16 16.73 -17.15 21.76
CA ARG A 16 17.32 -16.94 20.43
C ARG A 16 18.21 -18.13 20.05
N ILE A 17 17.87 -18.81 18.95
CA ILE A 17 18.63 -19.93 18.38
C ILE A 17 19.56 -19.44 17.28
N PHE A 18 19.01 -18.73 16.29
CA PHE A 18 19.73 -18.32 15.09
C PHE A 18 19.36 -16.89 14.69
N GLY A 19 20.30 -16.14 14.13
CA GLY A 19 20.10 -14.72 13.80
C GLY A 19 21.37 -14.09 13.24
N PRO A 20 21.53 -12.75 13.29
CA PRO A 20 22.63 -12.05 12.64
C PRO A 20 24.02 -12.52 13.10
N GLY A 21 24.18 -12.86 14.38
CA GLY A 21 25.43 -13.36 14.95
C GLY A 21 25.86 -14.70 14.35
N PRO A 22 25.11 -15.79 14.61
CA PRO A 22 25.36 -17.11 14.01
C PRO A 22 25.45 -17.07 12.48
N TYR A 23 24.57 -16.32 11.79
CA TYR A 23 24.62 -16.16 10.34
C TYR A 23 25.96 -15.56 9.86
N ARG A 24 26.43 -14.46 10.46
CA ARG A 24 27.72 -13.86 10.12
C ARG A 24 28.88 -14.82 10.37
N LEU A 25 28.83 -15.58 11.47
CA LEU A 25 29.85 -16.58 11.77
C LEU A 25 29.91 -17.67 10.70
N LEU A 26 28.76 -18.24 10.31
CA LEU A 26 28.71 -19.26 9.26
C LEU A 26 29.16 -18.72 7.90
N LYS A 27 28.78 -17.48 7.55
CA LYS A 27 29.28 -16.82 6.34
C LYS A 27 30.80 -16.70 6.34
N LYS A 28 31.40 -16.32 7.48
CA LYS A 28 32.86 -16.28 7.62
C LYS A 28 33.53 -17.65 7.59
N VAL A 29 32.86 -18.70 8.11
CA VAL A 29 33.34 -20.07 7.97
C VAL A 29 33.39 -20.49 6.50
N ASP A 30 32.36 -20.16 5.73
CA ASP A 30 32.29 -20.45 4.29
C ASP A 30 33.38 -19.71 3.50
N GLU A 31 33.59 -18.41 3.81
CA GLU A 31 34.63 -17.58 3.18
C GLU A 31 36.06 -18.02 3.53
N CYS A 32 36.32 -18.41 4.79
CA CYS A 32 37.67 -18.70 5.28
C CYS A 32 38.04 -20.20 5.30
N GLY A 33 37.08 -21.11 5.12
CA GLY A 33 37.29 -22.56 5.25
C GLY A 33 37.70 -23.03 6.66
N SER A 34 37.52 -22.20 7.68
CA SER A 34 37.96 -22.49 9.06
C SER A 34 37.17 -21.70 10.10
N LEU A 35 36.68 -22.38 11.14
CA LEU A 35 36.01 -21.74 12.28
C LEU A 35 36.94 -20.85 13.09
N SER A 36 38.22 -21.20 13.21
CA SER A 36 39.19 -20.37 13.94
C SER A 36 39.57 -19.12 13.15
N ALA A 37 39.68 -19.21 11.83
CA ALA A 37 39.86 -18.04 10.97
C ALA A 37 38.62 -17.13 11.00
N ALA A 38 37.42 -17.70 10.90
CA ALA A 38 36.17 -16.95 11.01
C ALA A 38 36.06 -16.20 12.34
N ALA A 39 36.35 -16.86 13.47
CA ALA A 39 36.35 -16.24 14.79
C ALA A 39 37.32 -15.05 14.89
N ARG A 40 38.56 -15.22 14.39
CA ARG A 40 39.56 -14.15 14.33
C ARG A 40 39.09 -12.96 13.48
N SER A 41 38.49 -13.22 12.32
CA SER A 41 37.96 -12.16 11.44
C SER A 41 36.80 -11.36 12.04
N MET A 42 36.20 -11.87 13.12
CA MET A 42 35.09 -11.25 13.84
C MET A 42 35.50 -10.77 15.23
N ASP A 43 36.81 -10.62 15.49
CA ASP A 43 37.37 -10.17 16.78
C ASP A 43 36.84 -10.96 17.98
N MET A 44 36.68 -12.29 17.83
CA MET A 44 36.22 -13.16 18.91
C MET A 44 37.10 -14.38 19.11
N SER A 45 37.09 -14.90 20.35
CA SER A 45 37.81 -16.14 20.66
C SER A 45 37.17 -17.34 19.96
N TYR A 46 37.99 -18.32 19.61
CA TYR A 46 37.52 -19.59 19.06
C TYR A 46 36.48 -20.25 19.97
N SER A 47 36.70 -20.25 21.28
CA SER A 47 35.75 -20.82 22.26
C SER A 47 34.38 -20.10 22.24
N LYS A 48 34.35 -18.79 21.98
CA LYS A 48 33.10 -18.04 21.81
C LYS A 48 32.40 -18.41 20.51
N ALA A 49 33.13 -18.47 19.39
CA ALA A 49 32.58 -18.92 18.11
C ALA A 49 32.02 -20.35 18.19
N LEU A 50 32.76 -21.27 18.82
CA LEU A 50 32.33 -22.65 19.04
C LEU A 50 31.04 -22.72 19.88
N ARG A 51 30.92 -21.89 20.94
CA ARG A 51 29.69 -21.81 21.76
C ARG A 51 28.49 -21.29 20.96
N ILE A 52 28.70 -20.27 20.13
CA ILE A 52 27.66 -19.73 19.25
C ILE A 52 27.18 -20.79 18.27
N LEU A 53 28.12 -21.50 17.62
CA LEU A 53 27.80 -22.58 16.68
C LEU A 53 27.06 -23.72 17.39
N LYS A 54 27.58 -24.22 18.52
CA LYS A 54 26.94 -25.32 19.27
C LYS A 54 25.51 -24.98 19.69
N ARG A 55 25.29 -23.79 20.24
CA ARG A 55 23.94 -23.35 20.62
C ARG A 55 22.98 -23.31 19.43
N ALA A 56 23.46 -22.83 18.28
CA ALA A 56 22.65 -22.82 17.06
C ALA A 56 22.35 -24.25 16.57
N GLU A 57 23.36 -25.13 16.54
CA GLU A 57 23.20 -26.54 16.14
C GLU A 57 22.25 -27.30 17.08
N GLU A 58 22.39 -27.12 18.39
CA GLU A 58 21.52 -27.71 19.42
C GLU A 58 20.07 -27.24 19.28
N GLY A 59 19.85 -25.93 19.13
CA GLY A 59 18.49 -25.39 18.98
C GLY A 59 17.82 -25.71 17.64
N LEU A 60 18.61 -25.97 16.60
CA LEU A 60 18.09 -26.38 15.28
C LEU A 60 18.01 -27.90 15.11
N GLY A 61 18.63 -28.68 16.00
CA GLY A 61 18.73 -30.13 15.90
C GLY A 61 19.60 -30.61 14.73
N GLU A 62 20.43 -29.73 14.15
CA GLU A 62 21.15 -29.97 12.90
C GLU A 62 22.60 -29.49 12.98
N ARG A 63 23.53 -30.24 12.39
CA ARG A 63 24.92 -29.77 12.25
C ARG A 63 25.03 -28.79 11.10
N LEU A 64 25.55 -27.61 11.36
CA LEU A 64 25.69 -26.53 10.37
C LEU A 64 27.08 -26.50 9.74
N VAL A 65 28.08 -27.09 10.40
CA VAL A 65 29.46 -27.13 9.93
C VAL A 65 30.00 -28.56 9.96
N GLU A 66 30.58 -29.00 8.84
CA GLU A 66 31.40 -30.20 8.75
C GLU A 66 32.85 -29.86 9.10
N ARG A 67 33.48 -30.73 9.90
CA ARG A 67 34.88 -30.56 10.30
C ARG A 67 35.68 -31.72 9.76
N ARG A 68 36.77 -31.44 9.07
CA ARG A 68 37.80 -32.44 8.81
C ARG A 68 38.94 -32.24 9.80
N ILE A 69 39.25 -33.30 10.51
CA ILE A 69 40.44 -33.36 11.35
C ILE A 69 41.63 -33.36 10.38
N GLY A 70 42.48 -32.33 10.46
CA GLY A 70 43.67 -32.18 9.64
C GLY A 70 44.91 -32.03 10.52
N GLY A 71 46.01 -32.67 10.12
CA GLY A 71 47.33 -32.66 10.76
C GLY A 71 48.03 -31.29 10.70
N GLU A 72 49.33 -31.24 10.38
CA GLU A 72 50.22 -30.07 10.55
C GLU A 72 49.69 -28.70 10.07
N SER A 73 48.72 -28.66 9.14
CA SER A 73 48.09 -27.43 8.60
C SER A 73 46.84 -26.95 9.34
N GLY A 74 46.38 -27.67 10.37
CA GLY A 74 45.15 -27.40 11.13
C GLY A 74 43.88 -27.98 10.50
N GLY A 75 42.85 -28.21 11.32
CA GLY A 75 41.56 -28.74 10.86
C GLY A 75 40.78 -27.74 10.01
N SER A 76 40.08 -28.23 8.98
CA SER A 76 39.21 -27.41 8.13
C SER A 76 37.76 -27.43 8.60
N SER A 77 37.02 -26.37 8.28
CA SER A 77 35.59 -26.24 8.57
C SER A 77 34.88 -25.73 7.33
N SER A 78 33.87 -26.47 6.86
CA SER A 78 33.01 -26.06 5.75
C SER A 78 31.56 -26.17 6.16
N LEU A 79 30.68 -25.37 5.55
CA LEU A 79 29.25 -25.52 5.79
C LEU A 79 28.77 -26.90 5.35
N SER A 80 28.00 -27.55 6.23
CA SER A 80 27.26 -28.76 5.87
C SER A 80 26.20 -28.44 4.81
N ALA A 81 25.61 -29.47 4.20
CA ALA A 81 24.45 -29.28 3.31
C ALA A 81 23.29 -28.55 4.03
N ALA A 82 23.01 -28.93 5.29
CA ALA A 82 22.00 -28.28 6.12
C ALA A 82 22.36 -26.82 6.44
N GLY A 83 23.62 -26.53 6.76
CA GLY A 83 24.12 -25.18 7.02
C GLY A 83 23.94 -24.25 5.81
N ARG A 84 24.29 -24.72 4.61
CA ARG A 84 24.09 -23.96 3.36
C ARG A 84 22.61 -23.69 3.09
N LEU A 85 21.75 -24.68 3.27
CA LEU A 85 20.31 -24.53 3.08
C LEU A 85 19.70 -23.55 4.08
N LEU A 86 20.09 -23.63 5.36
CA LEU A 86 19.66 -22.71 6.41
C LEU A 86 20.05 -21.27 6.07
N MET A 87 21.31 -21.04 5.69
CA MET A 87 21.78 -19.70 5.35
C MET A 87 20.99 -19.08 4.20
N ARG A 88 20.73 -19.84 3.14
CA ARG A 88 19.90 -19.39 2.01
C ARG A 88 18.49 -19.04 2.46
N ARG A 89 17.85 -19.90 3.27
CA ARG A 89 16.50 -19.65 3.79
C ARG A 89 16.44 -18.43 4.68
N PHE A 90 17.41 -18.27 5.58
CA PHE A 90 17.50 -17.14 6.49
C PHE A 90 17.67 -15.81 5.72
N GLU A 91 18.49 -15.79 4.68
CA GLU A 91 18.71 -14.60 3.85
C GLU A 91 17.44 -14.19 3.11
N LEU A 92 16.78 -15.13 2.41
CA LEU A 92 15.51 -14.87 1.72
C LEU A 92 14.41 -14.39 2.68
N TRP A 93 14.27 -15.04 3.83
CA TRP A 93 13.28 -14.66 4.84
C TRP A 93 13.57 -13.29 5.44
N ASN A 94 14.83 -13.00 5.79
CA ASN A 94 15.21 -11.72 6.37
C ASN A 94 15.02 -10.56 5.37
N GLU A 95 15.28 -10.78 4.08
CA GLU A 95 14.98 -9.83 3.02
C GLU A 95 13.47 -9.55 2.94
N ALA A 96 12.65 -10.61 2.93
CA ALA A 96 11.19 -10.50 2.91
C ALA A 96 10.64 -9.77 4.14
N CYS A 97 11.13 -10.06 5.34
CA CYS A 97 10.76 -9.34 6.56
C CYS A 97 11.11 -7.86 6.49
N SER A 98 12.32 -7.56 6.01
CA SER A 98 12.79 -6.17 5.88
C SER A 98 11.95 -5.40 4.85
N ALA A 99 11.60 -6.04 3.72
CA ALA A 99 10.72 -5.45 2.71
C ALA A 99 9.31 -5.20 3.25
N ALA A 100 8.71 -6.20 3.91
CA ALA A 100 7.39 -6.07 4.53
C ALA A 100 7.35 -4.95 5.57
N ALA A 101 8.38 -4.83 6.41
CA ALA A 101 8.50 -3.76 7.39
C ALA A 101 8.59 -2.38 6.73
N ARG A 102 9.38 -2.23 5.65
CA ARG A 102 9.46 -0.96 4.89
C ARG A 102 8.10 -0.56 4.30
N THR A 103 7.40 -1.50 3.68
CA THR A 103 6.08 -1.27 3.08
C THR A 103 5.05 -0.88 4.15
N SER A 104 4.97 -1.64 5.24
CA SER A 104 4.07 -1.34 6.37
C SER A 104 4.39 0.00 7.01
N PHE A 105 5.66 0.31 7.23
CA PHE A 105 6.08 1.60 7.78
C PHE A 105 5.68 2.76 6.87
N ALA A 106 5.94 2.65 5.56
CA ALA A 106 5.66 3.73 4.62
C ALA A 106 4.15 4.05 4.54
N SER A 107 3.28 3.03 4.60
CA SER A 107 1.83 3.24 4.65
C SER A 107 1.37 3.79 6.01
N ALA A 108 1.83 3.20 7.13
CA ALA A 108 1.37 3.57 8.47
C ALA A 108 1.77 4.99 8.89
N PHE A 109 2.96 5.44 8.47
CA PHE A 109 3.50 6.75 8.82
C PHE A 109 3.38 7.77 7.68
N ALA A 110 2.58 7.49 6.66
CA ALA A 110 2.34 8.40 5.54
C ALA A 110 1.91 9.80 6.03
N GLY A 111 2.57 10.85 5.55
CA GLY A 111 2.28 12.23 5.94
C GLY A 111 2.94 12.72 7.24
N THR A 112 3.68 11.85 7.94
CA THR A 112 4.58 12.29 9.03
C THR A 112 5.87 12.90 8.47
N GLN A 113 6.69 13.51 9.34
CA GLN A 113 7.95 14.12 8.91
C GLN A 113 8.83 13.11 8.15
N GLN A 114 9.25 13.49 6.94
CA GLN A 114 10.12 12.69 6.05
C GLN A 114 9.49 11.43 5.43
N VAL A 115 8.18 11.18 5.61
CA VAL A 115 7.47 10.07 4.95
C VAL A 115 6.43 10.64 4.01
N ALA A 116 6.55 10.32 2.72
CA ALA A 116 5.61 10.79 1.71
C ALA A 116 4.18 10.35 2.07
N ARG A 117 3.20 11.24 1.86
CA ARG A 117 1.77 10.89 1.93
C ARG A 117 1.45 9.81 0.92
N LEU A 118 0.39 9.04 1.15
CA LEU A 118 -0.28 8.26 0.11
C LEU A 118 -0.77 9.22 -0.99
N GLY A 119 -0.89 8.74 -2.22
CA GLY A 119 -1.43 9.53 -3.31
C GLY A 119 -2.92 9.32 -3.50
N CYS A 120 -3.68 10.38 -3.81
CA CYS A 120 -5.05 10.27 -4.29
C CYS A 120 -5.19 10.93 -5.67
N VAL A 121 -5.68 10.16 -6.64
CA VAL A 121 -6.02 10.66 -7.98
C VAL A 121 -7.54 10.77 -8.08
N VAL A 122 -8.03 12.00 -8.17
CA VAL A 122 -9.44 12.28 -8.48
C VAL A 122 -9.59 12.35 -10.00
N MET A 123 -10.29 11.39 -10.57
CA MET A 123 -10.53 11.32 -12.01
C MET A 123 -11.69 12.27 -12.38
N ALA A 124 -11.36 13.42 -12.97
CA ALA A 124 -12.31 14.48 -13.32
C ALA A 124 -12.25 14.87 -14.81
N SER A 125 -11.89 13.91 -15.66
CA SER A 125 -11.69 14.12 -17.11
C SER A 125 -12.86 13.62 -17.98
N GLY A 126 -13.98 13.21 -17.40
CA GLY A 126 -15.16 12.76 -18.16
C GLY A 126 -15.73 13.87 -19.04
N LEU A 127 -16.10 13.55 -20.29
CA LEU A 127 -16.64 14.52 -21.26
C LEU A 127 -18.11 14.91 -21.01
N ALA A 128 -18.77 14.29 -20.03
CA ALA A 128 -20.18 14.54 -19.69
C ALA A 128 -21.14 14.56 -20.91
N ARG A 129 -20.87 13.72 -21.93
CA ARG A 129 -21.60 13.73 -23.22
C ARG A 129 -23.11 13.54 -23.05
N ARG A 130 -23.52 12.71 -22.07
CA ARG A 130 -24.94 12.43 -21.75
C ARG A 130 -25.61 13.53 -20.92
N PHE A 131 -24.81 14.35 -20.24
CA PHE A 131 -25.29 15.44 -19.39
C PHE A 131 -25.49 16.75 -20.18
N GLY A 132 -24.78 16.91 -21.30
CA GLY A 132 -24.85 18.09 -22.19
C GLY A 132 -24.06 19.31 -21.71
N ARG A 133 -23.57 19.30 -20.47
CA ARG A 133 -22.69 20.31 -19.85
C ARG A 133 -21.81 19.64 -18.77
N GLN A 134 -20.87 20.38 -18.19
CA GLN A 134 -19.91 19.81 -17.25
C GLN A 134 -20.58 19.47 -15.90
N LYS A 135 -20.98 18.20 -15.75
CA LYS A 135 -21.69 17.65 -14.58
C LYS A 135 -20.99 17.92 -13.24
N LEU A 136 -19.66 17.95 -13.25
CA LEU A 136 -18.83 18.20 -12.07
C LEU A 136 -19.00 19.61 -11.47
N MET A 137 -19.44 20.56 -12.30
CA MET A 137 -19.67 21.95 -11.92
C MET A 137 -21.13 22.22 -11.50
N GLU A 138 -22.02 21.25 -11.70
CA GLU A 138 -23.43 21.43 -11.36
C GLU A 138 -23.62 21.46 -9.84
N PRO A 139 -24.54 22.31 -9.34
CA PRO A 139 -24.76 22.44 -7.91
C PRO A 139 -25.52 21.22 -7.36
N LEU A 140 -24.90 20.58 -6.38
CA LEU A 140 -25.54 19.70 -5.41
C LEU A 140 -25.76 20.47 -4.09
N ASP A 141 -26.93 21.10 -3.97
CA ASP A 141 -27.37 21.88 -2.79
C ASP A 141 -26.45 23.09 -2.60
N GLY A 142 -26.43 23.94 -3.64
CA GLY A 142 -25.55 25.10 -3.77
C GLY A 142 -24.06 24.78 -4.01
N THR A 143 -23.60 23.55 -3.73
CA THR A 143 -22.18 23.18 -3.80
C THR A 143 -21.89 22.35 -5.06
N PRO A 144 -20.89 22.70 -5.89
CA PRO A 144 -20.56 21.88 -7.07
C PRO A 144 -20.31 20.41 -6.73
N VAL A 145 -20.74 19.49 -7.59
CA VAL A 145 -20.56 18.03 -7.41
C VAL A 145 -19.10 17.69 -7.05
N LEU A 146 -18.12 18.19 -7.81
CA LEU A 146 -16.71 17.92 -7.54
C LEU A 146 -16.24 18.54 -6.22
N ALA A 147 -16.77 19.71 -5.83
CA ALA A 147 -16.42 20.33 -4.57
C ALA A 147 -16.78 19.43 -3.38
N ARG A 148 -17.95 18.78 -3.41
CA ARG A 148 -18.34 17.83 -2.36
C ARG A 148 -17.44 16.60 -2.28
N VAL A 149 -17.00 16.10 -3.45
CA VAL A 149 -15.99 15.02 -3.49
C VAL A 149 -14.70 15.47 -2.82
N LEU A 150 -14.22 16.68 -3.12
CA LEU A 150 -12.99 17.21 -2.53
C LEU A 150 -13.11 17.42 -1.01
N ASP A 151 -14.29 17.82 -0.53
CA ASP A 151 -14.55 18.00 0.91
C ASP A 151 -14.44 16.67 1.69
N ALA A 152 -14.66 15.52 1.02
CA ALA A 152 -14.46 14.19 1.61
C ALA A 152 -12.98 13.73 1.65
N LEU A 153 -12.05 14.44 0.98
CA LEU A 153 -10.65 14.03 0.80
C LEU A 153 -9.68 14.76 1.75
N GLY A 154 -10.07 14.90 3.02
CA GLY A 154 -9.30 15.62 4.04
C GLY A 154 -8.32 14.78 4.87
N ASP A 155 -8.13 13.49 4.58
CA ASP A 155 -7.24 12.64 5.37
C ASP A 155 -5.77 13.14 5.31
N PRO A 156 -5.13 13.46 6.45
CA PRO A 156 -3.79 14.04 6.48
C PRO A 156 -2.69 13.12 5.94
N ARG A 157 -2.97 11.82 5.82
CA ARG A 157 -2.08 10.81 5.24
C ARG A 157 -2.09 10.81 3.72
N VAL A 158 -3.02 11.53 3.10
CA VAL A 158 -3.27 11.50 1.65
C VAL A 158 -2.95 12.86 1.02
N GLU A 159 -2.21 12.85 -0.08
CA GLU A 159 -2.02 14.00 -0.96
C GLU A 159 -2.91 13.84 -2.20
N THR A 160 -3.80 14.81 -2.43
CA THR A 160 -4.79 14.74 -3.51
C THR A 160 -4.33 15.51 -4.74
N VAL A 161 -4.43 14.87 -5.90
CA VAL A 161 -4.28 15.48 -7.23
C VAL A 161 -5.55 15.22 -8.04
N VAL A 162 -6.10 16.29 -8.60
CA VAL A 162 -7.23 16.21 -9.55
C VAL A 162 -6.70 16.22 -10.96
N THR A 163 -7.10 15.25 -11.77
CA THR A 163 -6.78 15.23 -13.21
C THR A 163 -8.01 15.59 -14.01
N THR A 164 -7.90 16.57 -14.89
CA THR A 164 -9.02 17.05 -15.70
C THR A 164 -8.60 17.45 -17.11
N ARG A 165 -9.58 17.56 -18.00
CA ARG A 165 -9.46 18.22 -19.30
C ARG A 165 -10.18 19.57 -19.35
N ASP A 166 -10.92 19.94 -18.30
CA ASP A 166 -11.76 21.12 -18.28
C ASP A 166 -11.08 22.25 -17.46
N PRO A 167 -10.75 23.40 -18.09
CA PRO A 167 -10.17 24.53 -17.38
C PRO A 167 -11.01 25.06 -16.20
N ARG A 168 -12.33 24.88 -16.23
CA ARG A 168 -13.22 25.29 -15.12
C ARG A 168 -13.04 24.41 -13.90
N VAL A 169 -12.80 23.11 -14.11
CA VAL A 169 -12.46 22.17 -13.03
C VAL A 169 -11.11 22.57 -12.42
N ARG A 170 -10.11 22.91 -13.26
CA ARG A 170 -8.83 23.43 -12.76
C ARG A 170 -9.01 24.68 -11.90
N ALA A 171 -9.79 25.65 -12.36
CA ALA A 171 -10.06 26.87 -11.61
C ALA A 171 -10.75 26.60 -10.26
N LEU A 172 -11.70 25.66 -10.21
CA LEU A 172 -12.33 25.21 -8.95
C LEU A 172 -11.30 24.61 -7.98
N CYS A 173 -10.38 23.79 -8.48
CA CYS A 173 -9.32 23.19 -7.65
C CYS A 173 -8.33 24.24 -7.14
N GLU A 174 -7.89 25.17 -8.00
CA GLU A 174 -6.99 26.27 -7.63
C GLU A 174 -7.61 27.16 -6.54
N GLY A 175 -8.88 27.54 -6.69
CA GLY A 175 -9.62 28.31 -5.68
C GLY A 175 -9.76 27.60 -4.32
N ARG A 176 -9.52 26.28 -4.28
CA ARG A 176 -9.55 25.44 -3.07
C ARG A 176 -8.15 25.02 -2.61
N GLY A 177 -7.08 25.47 -3.28
CA GLY A 177 -5.71 25.05 -2.98
C GLY A 177 -5.43 23.57 -3.25
N VAL A 178 -6.26 22.92 -4.07
CA VAL A 178 -6.07 21.51 -4.44
C VAL A 178 -5.25 21.43 -5.72
N ARG A 179 -4.19 20.62 -5.70
CA ARG A 179 -3.33 20.42 -6.87
C ARG A 179 -4.13 19.82 -8.03
N CYS A 180 -4.04 20.42 -9.21
CA CYS A 180 -4.75 19.99 -10.40
C CYS A 180 -3.81 19.87 -11.61
N VAL A 181 -3.98 18.81 -12.38
CA VAL A 181 -3.30 18.57 -13.64
C VAL A 181 -4.31 18.67 -14.78
N LEU A 182 -4.10 19.66 -15.63
CA LEU A 182 -4.80 19.78 -16.91
C LEU A 182 -4.04 18.96 -17.95
N HIS A 183 -4.73 18.07 -18.64
CA HIS A 183 -4.15 17.24 -19.71
C HIS A 183 -5.07 17.20 -20.94
N ASP A 184 -4.57 16.70 -22.06
CA ASP A 184 -5.28 16.55 -23.33
C ASP A 184 -5.70 15.10 -23.62
N GLY A 185 -5.10 14.13 -22.92
CA GLY A 185 -5.38 12.70 -23.09
C GLY A 185 -6.87 12.34 -22.96
N GLU A 186 -7.40 11.62 -23.94
CA GLU A 186 -8.84 11.37 -24.03
C GLU A 186 -9.33 10.19 -23.20
N ARG A 187 -8.40 9.31 -22.81
CA ARG A 187 -8.70 7.99 -22.27
C ARG A 187 -8.63 8.03 -20.75
N ARG A 188 -9.35 7.11 -20.10
CA ARG A 188 -9.30 6.96 -18.63
C ARG A 188 -7.88 6.66 -18.14
N SER A 189 -7.13 5.86 -18.90
CA SER A 189 -5.73 5.55 -18.60
C SER A 189 -4.82 6.78 -18.63
N ASP A 190 -5.12 7.80 -19.44
CA ASP A 190 -4.34 9.03 -19.49
C ASP A 190 -4.48 9.82 -18.20
N SER A 191 -5.71 9.96 -17.68
CA SER A 191 -5.96 10.59 -16.37
C SER A 191 -5.25 9.87 -15.23
N VAL A 192 -5.30 8.53 -15.21
CA VAL A 192 -4.55 7.73 -14.21
C VAL A 192 -3.05 8.04 -14.32
N ARG A 193 -2.50 8.04 -15.53
CA ARG A 193 -1.08 8.24 -15.77
C ARG A 193 -0.60 9.63 -15.35
N GLU A 194 -1.35 10.67 -15.70
CA GLU A 194 -1.03 12.05 -15.33
C GLU A 194 -1.11 12.28 -13.82
N GLY A 195 -2.11 11.68 -13.15
CA GLY A 195 -2.22 11.72 -11.69
C GLY A 195 -1.03 11.05 -11.01
N LEU A 196 -0.67 9.84 -11.45
CA LEU A 196 0.47 9.09 -10.91
C LEU A 196 1.82 9.81 -11.16
N ARG A 197 2.00 10.41 -12.34
CA ARG A 197 3.20 11.21 -12.65
C ARG A 197 3.31 12.43 -11.73
N ALA A 198 2.21 13.14 -11.51
CA ALA A 198 2.19 14.29 -10.63
C ALA A 198 2.47 13.95 -9.17
N LEU A 199 1.96 12.80 -8.71
CA LEU A 199 2.18 12.31 -7.35
C LEU A 199 3.59 11.72 -7.15
N GLY A 200 4.23 11.15 -8.18
CA GLY A 200 5.51 10.46 -8.04
C GLY A 200 5.35 9.09 -7.38
N GLU A 201 6.42 8.58 -6.75
CA GLU A 201 6.38 7.32 -6.02
C GLU A 201 5.74 7.46 -4.64
N ARG A 202 4.84 6.53 -4.29
CA ARG A 202 4.02 6.53 -3.07
C ARG A 202 3.85 5.11 -2.56
N ALA A 203 3.61 4.96 -1.26
CA ALA A 203 3.33 3.66 -0.64
C ALA A 203 1.95 3.08 -1.05
N GLY A 204 1.04 3.93 -1.54
CA GLY A 204 -0.26 3.54 -2.07
C GLY A 204 -0.92 4.67 -2.85
N TYR A 205 -1.86 4.31 -3.73
CA TYR A 205 -2.62 5.22 -4.58
C TYR A 205 -4.12 4.96 -4.46
N LEU A 206 -4.83 5.92 -3.91
CA LEU A 206 -6.28 6.01 -3.89
C LEU A 206 -6.78 6.58 -5.22
N PHE A 207 -7.83 6.01 -5.78
CA PHE A 207 -8.53 6.52 -6.95
C PHE A 207 -9.98 6.80 -6.58
N VAL A 208 -10.40 8.04 -6.84
CA VAL A 208 -11.73 8.55 -6.52
C VAL A 208 -12.35 9.07 -7.81
N SER A 209 -13.64 8.82 -8.00
CA SER A 209 -14.39 9.40 -9.12
C SER A 209 -14.84 10.80 -8.77
N GLY A 210 -14.62 11.77 -9.67
CA GLY A 210 -15.01 13.17 -9.40
C GLY A 210 -16.52 13.41 -9.34
N ASP A 211 -17.33 12.43 -9.74
CA ASP A 211 -18.79 12.48 -9.89
C ASP A 211 -19.56 11.64 -8.86
N GLN A 212 -18.91 11.21 -7.77
CA GLN A 212 -19.53 10.52 -6.63
C GLN A 212 -19.65 11.45 -5.40
N PRO A 213 -20.53 12.47 -5.43
CA PRO A 213 -20.53 13.58 -4.46
C PRO A 213 -20.96 13.21 -3.04
N LEU A 214 -21.48 11.99 -2.84
CA LEU A 214 -21.92 11.51 -1.52
C LEU A 214 -20.86 10.67 -0.80
N VAL A 215 -19.71 10.40 -1.44
CA VAL A 215 -18.60 9.72 -0.76
C VAL A 215 -18.22 10.49 0.50
N SER A 216 -18.10 9.80 1.63
CA SER A 216 -17.86 10.42 2.93
C SER A 216 -16.39 10.37 3.34
N ALA A 217 -15.96 11.36 4.13
CA ALA A 217 -14.62 11.37 4.73
C ALA A 217 -14.38 10.13 5.62
N THR A 218 -15.44 9.64 6.28
CA THR A 218 -15.40 8.41 7.10
C THR A 218 -15.05 7.19 6.24
N SER A 219 -15.75 6.99 5.12
CA SER A 219 -15.49 5.87 4.21
C SER A 219 -14.12 5.97 3.53
N VAL A 220 -13.70 7.17 3.15
CA VAL A 220 -12.34 7.41 2.61
C VAL A 220 -11.29 7.03 3.66
N SER A 221 -11.43 7.50 4.90
CA SER A 221 -10.50 7.19 5.99
C SER A 221 -10.49 5.70 6.32
N ALA A 222 -11.63 5.03 6.26
CA ALA A 222 -11.73 3.58 6.47
C ALA A 222 -11.00 2.78 5.38
N VAL A 223 -11.06 3.21 4.12
CA VAL A 223 -10.26 2.62 3.02
C VAL A 223 -8.77 2.82 3.27
N VAL A 224 -8.35 4.00 3.73
CA VAL A 224 -6.95 4.28 4.09
C VAL A 224 -6.49 3.42 5.27
N ASP A 225 -7.31 3.29 6.32
CA ASP A 225 -7.01 2.48 7.51
C ASP A 225 -6.86 1.00 7.16
N GLU A 226 -7.75 0.47 6.33
CA GLU A 226 -7.67 -0.92 5.88
C GLU A 226 -6.41 -1.17 5.04
N HIS A 227 -5.99 -0.19 4.22
CA HIS A 227 -4.70 -0.28 3.52
C HIS A 227 -3.52 -0.24 4.49
N VAL A 228 -3.55 0.60 5.53
CA VAL A 228 -2.49 0.64 6.54
C VAL A 228 -2.34 -0.72 7.25
N ARG A 229 -3.46 -1.38 7.56
CA ARG A 229 -3.47 -2.73 8.16
C ARG A 229 -2.99 -3.81 7.17
N HIS A 230 -3.27 -3.63 5.88
CA HIS A 230 -2.99 -4.59 4.83
C HIS A 230 -2.33 -3.91 3.63
N PRO A 231 -1.05 -3.48 3.74
CA PRO A 231 -0.44 -2.58 2.77
C PRO A 231 -0.12 -3.24 1.43
N SER A 232 -0.23 -4.57 1.34
CA SER A 232 -0.11 -5.34 0.10
C SER A 232 -1.46 -5.65 -0.56
N ALA A 233 -2.59 -5.32 0.07
CA ALA A 233 -3.93 -5.59 -0.43
C ALA A 233 -4.49 -4.42 -1.24
N ILE A 234 -5.31 -4.73 -2.24
CA ILE A 234 -6.11 -3.73 -2.95
C ILE A 234 -7.39 -3.53 -2.14
N VAL A 235 -7.63 -2.30 -1.69
CA VAL A 235 -8.79 -1.98 -0.84
C VAL A 235 -9.84 -1.27 -1.67
N ARG A 236 -11.10 -1.69 -1.58
CA ARG A 236 -12.22 -1.10 -2.32
C ARG A 236 -13.35 -0.76 -1.38
N LEU A 237 -13.94 0.42 -1.55
CA LEU A 237 -15.24 0.69 -0.97
C LEU A 237 -16.28 -0.26 -1.59
N ALA A 238 -17.25 -0.73 -0.82
CA ALA A 238 -18.32 -1.58 -1.26
C ALA A 238 -19.62 -1.27 -0.50
N TRP A 239 -20.75 -1.60 -1.11
CA TRP A 239 -22.03 -1.60 -0.41
C TRP A 239 -22.71 -2.95 -0.60
N LYS A 240 -22.95 -3.69 0.50
CA LYS A 240 -23.56 -5.03 0.44
C LYS A 240 -22.79 -5.96 -0.52
N ASP A 241 -21.47 -5.97 -0.35
CA ASP A 241 -20.51 -6.71 -1.17
C ASP A 241 -20.40 -6.27 -2.64
N GLU A 242 -21.16 -5.27 -3.08
CA GLU A 242 -20.99 -4.68 -4.41
C GLU A 242 -19.84 -3.66 -4.38
N PRO A 243 -18.71 -3.94 -5.07
CA PRO A 243 -17.53 -3.13 -4.90
C PRO A 243 -17.54 -1.93 -5.86
N GLY A 244 -17.29 -0.74 -5.32
CA GLY A 244 -17.26 0.53 -6.02
C GLY A 244 -15.92 1.25 -5.93
N ALA A 245 -15.97 2.57 -6.04
CA ALA A 245 -14.90 3.49 -5.69
C ALA A 245 -15.27 4.19 -4.37
N PRO A 246 -14.29 4.72 -3.60
CA PRO A 246 -12.86 4.73 -3.86
C PRO A 246 -12.18 3.36 -3.88
N VAL A 247 -11.06 3.27 -4.60
CA VAL A 247 -10.17 2.08 -4.61
C VAL A 247 -8.73 2.49 -4.34
N LEU A 248 -8.06 1.78 -3.44
CA LEU A 248 -6.67 2.01 -3.06
C LEU A 248 -5.80 0.84 -3.50
N PHE A 249 -4.83 1.12 -4.36
CA PHE A 249 -3.81 0.18 -4.82
C PHE A 249 -2.51 0.35 -4.03
N PRO A 250 -1.86 -0.74 -3.59
CA PRO A 250 -0.50 -0.70 -3.06
C PRO A 250 0.48 -0.05 -4.04
N GLY A 251 1.51 0.61 -3.49
CA GLY A 251 2.53 1.33 -4.28
C GLY A 251 3.22 0.47 -5.33
N VAL A 252 3.35 -0.83 -5.08
CA VAL A 252 3.95 -1.80 -6.02
C VAL A 252 3.19 -1.90 -7.35
N PHE A 253 1.91 -1.50 -7.40
CA PHE A 253 1.11 -1.50 -8.63
C PHE A 253 1.32 -0.26 -9.49
N ARG A 254 2.18 0.68 -9.09
CA ARG A 254 2.42 1.94 -9.84
C ARG A 254 2.71 1.69 -11.32
N GLU A 255 3.67 0.83 -11.62
CA GLU A 255 4.06 0.56 -13.02
C GLU A 255 2.94 -0.12 -13.81
N ALA A 256 2.22 -1.06 -13.18
CA ALA A 256 1.06 -1.69 -13.79
C ALA A 256 -0.07 -0.67 -14.09
N LEU A 257 -0.27 0.31 -13.20
CA LEU A 257 -1.25 1.38 -13.39
C LEU A 257 -0.81 2.37 -14.47
N LEU A 258 0.48 2.71 -14.57
CA LEU A 258 1.02 3.57 -15.63
C LEU A 258 0.91 2.91 -17.02
N GLY A 259 1.04 1.59 -17.06
CA GLY A 259 0.92 0.75 -18.26
C GLY A 259 -0.51 0.41 -18.68
N LEU A 260 -1.54 0.98 -18.04
CA LEU A 260 -2.92 0.82 -18.49
C LEU A 260 -3.12 1.44 -19.88
N GLU A 261 -3.90 0.76 -20.73
CA GLU A 261 -4.19 1.18 -22.09
C GLU A 261 -5.68 1.40 -22.32
N GLY A 262 -6.02 2.29 -23.26
CA GLY A 262 -7.41 2.51 -23.68
C GLY A 262 -8.31 2.97 -22.53
N SER A 263 -9.53 2.43 -22.50
CA SER A 263 -10.55 2.71 -21.46
C SER A 263 -10.36 1.89 -20.19
N GLN A 264 -9.29 1.09 -20.08
CA GLN A 264 -9.05 0.27 -18.89
C GLN A 264 -8.90 1.14 -17.65
N GLY A 265 -9.71 0.86 -16.63
CA GLY A 265 -9.49 1.37 -15.27
C GLY A 265 -8.57 0.44 -14.48
N GLY A 266 -8.23 0.82 -13.25
CA GLY A 266 -7.40 -0.01 -12.36
C GLY A 266 -7.92 -1.43 -12.16
N LEU A 267 -9.23 -1.66 -12.31
CA LEU A 267 -9.84 -3.00 -12.25
C LEU A 267 -9.37 -3.96 -13.36
N ALA A 268 -8.83 -3.45 -14.47
CA ALA A 268 -8.22 -4.30 -15.49
C ALA A 268 -6.99 -5.06 -14.96
N ILE A 269 -6.32 -4.52 -13.93
CA ILE A 269 -5.21 -5.19 -13.25
C ILE A 269 -5.72 -6.45 -12.53
N LEU A 270 -6.87 -6.36 -11.84
CA LEU A 270 -7.48 -7.49 -11.14
C LEU A 270 -7.87 -8.63 -12.09
N ARG A 271 -8.34 -8.31 -13.29
CA ARG A 271 -8.75 -9.31 -14.29
C ARG A 271 -7.58 -10.10 -14.88
N ARG A 272 -6.36 -9.54 -14.84
CA ARG A 272 -5.16 -10.17 -15.42
C ARG A 272 -4.51 -11.18 -14.49
N SER A 273 -4.92 -11.27 -13.23
CA SER A 273 -4.34 -12.21 -12.27
C SER A 273 -5.36 -12.66 -11.22
N PRO A 274 -5.82 -13.92 -11.27
CA PRO A 274 -6.73 -14.49 -10.26
C PRO A 274 -6.19 -14.38 -8.84
N ASP A 275 -4.88 -14.51 -8.66
CA ASP A 275 -4.22 -14.41 -7.35
C ASP A 275 -4.36 -13.01 -6.73
N LEU A 276 -4.43 -11.96 -7.57
CA LEU A 276 -4.68 -10.59 -7.10
C LEU A 276 -6.10 -10.42 -6.58
N ALA A 277 -7.08 -11.12 -7.15
CA ALA A 277 -8.45 -11.05 -6.67
C ALA A 277 -8.57 -11.54 -5.22
N ALA A 278 -7.77 -12.54 -4.82
CA ALA A 278 -7.70 -13.03 -3.44
C ALA A 278 -7.10 -12.02 -2.46
N THR A 279 -6.40 -10.99 -2.96
CA THR A 279 -5.83 -9.91 -2.14
C THR A 279 -6.75 -8.70 -2.02
N VAL A 280 -7.93 -8.73 -2.63
CA VAL A 280 -8.88 -7.62 -2.56
C VAL A 280 -9.60 -7.62 -1.22
N ARG A 281 -9.66 -6.46 -0.58
CA ARG A 281 -10.38 -6.22 0.67
C ARG A 281 -11.50 -5.22 0.43
N LEU A 282 -12.69 -5.53 0.94
CA LEU A 282 -13.85 -4.65 0.84
C LEU A 282 -14.03 -3.90 2.15
N VAL A 283 -14.25 -2.60 2.04
CA VAL A 283 -14.64 -1.71 3.15
C VAL A 283 -16.07 -1.29 2.90
N GLN A 284 -16.95 -1.53 3.87
CA GLN A 284 -18.36 -1.21 3.74
C GLN A 284 -18.57 0.32 3.81
N ALA A 285 -19.25 0.88 2.82
CA ALA A 285 -19.70 2.27 2.83
C ALA A 285 -20.71 2.51 3.95
N SER A 286 -20.77 3.74 4.45
CA SER A 286 -21.68 4.15 5.52
C SER A 286 -23.12 4.28 5.02
N SER A 287 -23.31 4.53 3.72
CA SER A 287 -24.62 4.60 3.08
C SER A 287 -24.58 4.09 1.63
N PRO A 288 -25.73 3.67 1.06
CA PRO A 288 -25.77 3.27 -0.36
C PRO A 288 -25.45 4.44 -1.29
N GLY A 289 -25.72 5.68 -0.86
CA GLY A 289 -25.51 6.88 -1.66
C GLY A 289 -24.05 7.12 -2.05
N GLU A 290 -23.10 6.62 -1.26
CA GLU A 290 -21.66 6.85 -1.50
C GLU A 290 -21.15 6.23 -2.80
N LEU A 291 -21.85 5.22 -3.33
CA LEU A 291 -21.48 4.58 -4.59
C LEU A 291 -22.17 5.21 -5.81
N MET A 292 -23.14 6.11 -5.61
CA MET A 292 -23.91 6.73 -6.69
C MET A 292 -23.05 7.74 -7.47
N ASP A 293 -23.03 7.57 -8.79
CA ASP A 293 -22.41 8.51 -9.73
C ASP A 293 -23.45 9.46 -10.35
N VAL A 294 -23.01 10.67 -10.68
CA VAL A 294 -23.83 11.64 -11.42
C VAL A 294 -23.43 11.59 -12.89
N ASP A 295 -24.17 10.89 -13.74
CA ASP A 295 -23.90 10.74 -15.18
C ASP A 295 -24.90 11.50 -16.06
N THR A 296 -26.12 11.67 -15.55
CA THR A 296 -27.29 12.30 -16.18
C THR A 296 -27.97 13.28 -15.21
N GLN A 297 -28.94 14.06 -15.70
CA GLN A 297 -29.72 14.95 -14.82
C GLN A 297 -30.59 14.16 -13.84
N ASP A 298 -31.10 13.00 -14.27
CA ASP A 298 -31.86 12.09 -13.39
C ASP A 298 -30.98 11.53 -12.27
N ASP A 299 -29.70 11.24 -12.55
CA ASP A 299 -28.76 10.85 -11.50
C ASP A 299 -28.55 11.97 -10.47
N LEU A 300 -28.42 13.22 -10.93
CA LEU A 300 -28.28 14.36 -10.03
C LEU A 300 -29.50 14.53 -9.13
N ALA A 301 -30.71 14.30 -9.67
CA ALA A 301 -31.95 14.32 -8.89
C ALA A 301 -31.99 13.17 -7.86
N ARG A 302 -31.62 11.95 -8.24
CA ARG A 302 -31.53 10.81 -7.30
C ARG A 302 -30.52 11.05 -6.19
N VAL A 303 -29.35 11.60 -6.54
CA VAL A 303 -28.30 11.96 -5.58
C VAL A 303 -28.76 13.05 -4.63
N ARG A 304 -29.54 14.04 -5.09
CA ARG A 304 -30.19 15.06 -4.24
C ARG A 304 -31.11 14.39 -3.22
N GLU A 305 -32.01 13.53 -3.66
CA GLU A 305 -32.95 12.84 -2.77
C GLU A 305 -32.23 12.02 -1.70
N ALA A 306 -31.16 11.32 -2.08
CA ALA A 306 -30.32 10.56 -1.16
C ALA A 306 -29.59 11.47 -0.14
N LEU A 307 -29.10 12.64 -0.57
CA LEU A 307 -28.49 13.64 0.30
C LEU A 307 -29.50 14.17 1.32
N ASP A 308 -30.69 14.56 0.86
CA ASP A 308 -31.75 15.09 1.72
C ASP A 308 -32.21 14.04 2.74
N ALA A 309 -32.30 12.76 2.32
CA ALA A 309 -32.63 11.65 3.21
C ALA A 309 -31.57 11.45 4.30
N ALA A 310 -30.28 11.55 3.94
CA ALA A 310 -29.18 11.44 4.89
C ALA A 310 -29.17 12.61 5.91
N GLN A 311 -29.43 13.83 5.45
CA GLN A 311 -29.54 15.01 6.32
C GLN A 311 -30.70 14.89 7.31
N ARG A 312 -31.89 14.46 6.85
CA ARG A 312 -33.05 14.22 7.73
C ARG A 312 -32.81 13.13 8.77
N ALA A 313 -32.02 12.10 8.43
CA ALA A 313 -31.67 11.05 9.38
C ALA A 313 -30.68 11.52 10.47
N GLN A 314 -29.95 12.61 10.23
CA GLN A 314 -29.00 13.20 11.17
C GLN A 314 -29.63 14.29 12.07
N ASP A 315 -30.72 14.94 11.62
CA ASP A 315 -31.51 15.91 12.40
C ASP A 315 -32.93 15.38 12.73
N PRO A 316 -33.12 14.58 13.79
CA PRO A 316 -34.43 14.05 14.18
C PRO A 316 -35.40 15.12 14.77
N ALA A 317 -34.99 16.39 14.86
CA ALA A 317 -35.70 17.42 15.62
C ALA A 317 -36.80 18.19 14.86
N THR A 318 -37.10 17.87 13.60
CA THR A 318 -38.13 18.60 12.81
C THR A 318 -39.33 17.74 12.37
N GLY A 319 -39.57 16.60 13.02
CA GLY A 319 -40.65 15.66 12.67
C GLY A 319 -41.67 15.45 13.79
N GLY A 320 -42.32 16.51 14.26
CA GLY A 320 -43.38 16.39 15.25
C GLY A 320 -44.03 17.71 15.64
N GLU A 321 -44.84 18.28 14.76
CA GLU A 321 -46.04 19.05 15.11
C GLU A 321 -47.20 18.63 14.19
#